data_AF-A0A9P7YWU0-F1
#
_entry.id   AF-A0A9P7YWU0-F1
#
_cell.length_a   1.000
_cell.length_b   1.000
_cell.length_c   1.000
_cell.angle_alpha   90.00
_cell.angle_beta   90.00
_cell.angle_gamma   90.00
#
_symmetry.space_group_name_H-M   'P 1'
#
loop_
_entity.id
_entity.type
_entity.pdbx_description
1 polymer ?
#
loop_
_entity_poly.entity_id
_entity_poly.type
_entity_poly.pdbx_seq_one_letter_code
_entity_poly.pdbx_strand_id
1 'polypeptide(L)'
;MPRRRQYKAGAARRMLRQYPEKWFGTTKIEQRDIGLLGAVPVNFVKYERSSPFVRKVVSKKPGEDFKQLDWVVEVDEEAKKLVAQAGGQLIGFGNDAIDKVDFQSMIVNVNIVGTNSSGFDWGYLTTSGNNVRVFKGPSESCSIHSWDAMILRDCTTNTSSLKDIPKITGRKWDILAMRCCEDFDRTLP
;
A
#
# COMPACT_ATOMS: atom_id res chain seq x y z
N MET A 1 -16.30 -30.07 6.70
CA MET A 1 -15.74 -29.35 5.54
C MET A 1 -15.05 -28.08 6.03
N PRO A 2 -13.74 -27.86 5.79
CA PRO A 2 -13.11 -26.61 6.20
C PRO A 2 -13.65 -25.49 5.30
N ARG A 3 -14.37 -24.54 5.89
CA ARG A 3 -14.81 -23.32 5.22
C ARG A 3 -13.57 -22.65 4.61
N ARG A 4 -13.52 -22.54 3.29
CA ARG A 4 -12.50 -21.75 2.58
C ARG A 4 -12.49 -20.37 3.23
N ARG A 5 -11.42 -20.04 3.98
CA ARG A 5 -11.15 -18.66 4.40
C ARG A 5 -11.09 -17.84 3.12
N GLN A 6 -12.17 -17.14 2.78
CA GLN A 6 -12.14 -16.16 1.72
C GLN A 6 -11.11 -15.12 2.17
N TYR A 7 -9.96 -15.06 1.50
CA TYR A 7 -8.88 -14.17 1.90
C TYR A 7 -9.40 -12.73 1.91
N LYS A 8 -9.37 -12.07 3.07
CA LYS A 8 -9.96 -10.73 3.28
C LYS A 8 -9.47 -9.71 2.25
N ALA A 9 -8.18 -9.73 1.91
CA ALA A 9 -7.59 -8.90 0.85
C ALA A 9 -8.28 -9.07 -0.51
N GLY A 10 -8.64 -10.29 -0.90
CA GLY A 10 -9.32 -10.56 -2.17
C GLY A 10 -10.77 -10.06 -2.18
N ALA A 11 -11.47 -10.13 -1.05
CA ALA A 11 -12.81 -9.56 -0.90
C ALA A 11 -12.77 -8.03 -0.94
N ALA A 12 -11.84 -7.42 -0.20
CA ALA A 12 -11.63 -5.99 -0.18
C ALA A 12 -11.33 -5.43 -1.57
N ARG A 13 -10.43 -6.07 -2.32
CA ARG A 13 -10.11 -5.69 -3.70
C ARG A 13 -11.31 -5.78 -4.63
N ARG A 14 -12.12 -6.84 -4.52
CA ARG A 14 -13.36 -6.97 -5.32
C ARG A 14 -14.34 -5.84 -4.98
N MET A 15 -14.52 -5.55 -3.70
CA MET A 15 -15.42 -4.50 -3.24
C MET A 15 -14.94 -3.11 -3.70
N LEU A 16 -13.64 -2.80 -3.58
CA LEU A 16 -13.06 -1.54 -4.07
C LEU A 16 -13.24 -1.38 -5.59
N ARG A 17 -13.18 -2.48 -6.35
CA ARG A 17 -13.43 -2.45 -7.79
C ARG A 17 -14.92 -2.30 -8.14
N GLN A 18 -15.80 -2.93 -7.38
CA GLN A 18 -17.25 -2.93 -7.65
C GLN A 18 -17.94 -1.66 -7.14
N TYR A 19 -17.46 -1.13 -6.03
CA TYR A 19 -18.08 -0.03 -5.28
C TYR A 19 -17.02 0.99 -4.84
N PRO A 20 -16.23 1.58 -5.77
CA PRO A 20 -15.17 2.51 -5.41
C PRO A 20 -15.70 3.73 -4.62
N GLU A 21 -16.92 4.18 -4.89
CA GLU A 21 -17.57 5.27 -4.18
C GLU A 21 -17.67 5.05 -2.66
N LYS A 22 -17.80 3.79 -2.21
CA LYS A 22 -17.85 3.46 -0.78
C LYS A 22 -16.52 3.66 -0.06
N TRP A 23 -15.42 3.68 -0.81
CA TRP A 23 -14.06 3.87 -0.28
C TRP A 23 -13.58 5.30 -0.42
N PHE A 24 -13.93 5.95 -1.53
CA PHE A 24 -13.51 7.33 -1.80
C PHE A 24 -14.39 8.35 -1.09
N GLY A 25 -15.62 7.98 -0.71
CA GLY A 25 -16.57 8.87 -0.06
C GLY A 25 -16.86 10.09 -0.93
N THR A 26 -16.61 11.28 -0.41
CA THR A 26 -16.73 12.56 -1.14
C THR A 26 -15.50 12.93 -1.96
N THR A 27 -14.41 12.17 -1.84
CA THR A 27 -13.17 12.44 -2.57
C THR A 27 -13.34 12.07 -4.04
N LYS A 28 -12.89 12.96 -4.94
CA LYS A 28 -12.92 12.68 -6.38
C LYS A 28 -12.12 11.42 -6.71
N ILE A 29 -12.76 10.52 -7.46
CA ILE A 29 -12.10 9.38 -8.10
C ILE A 29 -11.46 9.89 -9.39
N GLU A 30 -10.13 9.76 -9.51
CA GLU A 30 -9.40 10.20 -10.68
C GLU A 30 -9.37 9.10 -11.75
N GLN A 31 -9.20 9.48 -13.02
CA GLN A 31 -9.11 8.52 -14.12
C GLN A 31 -7.97 7.51 -13.92
N ARG A 32 -6.86 7.94 -13.30
CA ARG A 32 -5.72 7.08 -12.93
C ARG A 32 -6.12 6.02 -11.90
N ASP A 33 -7.00 6.36 -10.95
CA ASP A 33 -7.52 5.39 -9.98
C ASP A 33 -8.40 4.35 -10.68
N ILE A 34 -9.32 4.80 -11.53
CA ILE A 34 -10.20 3.91 -12.31
C ILE A 34 -9.36 2.96 -13.17
N GLY A 35 -8.32 3.47 -13.82
CA GLY A 35 -7.37 2.68 -14.59
C GLY A 35 -6.70 1.58 -13.75
N LEU A 36 -6.23 1.92 -12.54
CA LEU A 36 -5.63 0.95 -11.62
C LEU A 36 -6.64 -0.10 -11.12
N LEU A 37 -7.84 0.33 -10.72
CA LEU A 37 -8.89 -0.57 -10.21
C LEU A 37 -9.43 -1.52 -11.28
N GLY A 38 -9.44 -1.06 -12.54
CA GLY A 38 -9.83 -1.86 -13.71
C GLY A 38 -8.72 -2.77 -14.25
N ALA A 39 -7.46 -2.54 -13.87
CA ALA A 39 -6.31 -3.25 -14.43
C ALA A 39 -6.28 -4.73 -14.06
N VAL A 40 -5.77 -5.53 -15.00
CA VAL A 40 -5.40 -6.94 -14.75
C VAL A 40 -4.10 -6.95 -13.93
N PRO A 41 -4.00 -7.80 -12.88
CA PRO A 41 -2.74 -8.03 -12.19
C PRO A 41 -1.60 -8.31 -13.15
N VAL A 42 -0.45 -7.70 -12.89
CA VAL A 42 0.79 -8.08 -13.56
C VAL A 42 1.17 -9.51 -13.17
N ASN A 43 1.76 -10.24 -14.12
CA ASN A 43 2.08 -11.66 -13.94
C ASN A 43 3.22 -11.94 -12.94
N PHE A 44 3.95 -10.90 -12.51
CA PHE A 44 5.07 -11.02 -11.59
C PHE A 44 4.70 -10.74 -10.13
N VAL A 45 3.48 -10.24 -9.84
CA VAL A 45 3.04 -9.96 -8.46
C VAL A 45 2.04 -11.02 -8.03
N LYS A 46 2.32 -11.67 -6.90
CA LYS A 46 1.35 -12.55 -6.25
C LYS A 46 0.42 -11.75 -5.34
N TYR A 47 -0.88 -11.75 -5.63
CA TYR A 47 -1.90 -11.05 -4.81
C TYR A 47 -2.52 -11.96 -3.72
N GLU A 48 -1.70 -12.77 -3.05
CA GLU A 48 -2.16 -13.73 -2.04
C GLU A 48 -1.32 -13.66 -0.77
N ARG A 49 -1.98 -13.88 0.38
CA ARG A 49 -1.45 -14.05 1.74
C ARG A 49 -0.54 -12.96 2.31
N SER A 50 0.22 -12.22 1.52
CA SER A 50 1.22 -11.28 2.02
C SER A 50 1.78 -10.37 0.90
N SER A 51 1.03 -10.07 -0.16
CA SER A 51 1.47 -9.08 -1.14
C SER A 51 0.32 -8.62 -2.04
N PRO A 52 0.36 -7.37 -2.55
CA PRO A 52 1.21 -6.26 -2.11
C PRO A 52 0.71 -5.65 -0.79
N PHE A 53 1.63 -5.44 0.16
CA PHE A 53 1.39 -4.68 1.39
C PHE A 53 2.52 -3.66 1.60
N VAL A 54 2.19 -2.55 2.25
CA VAL A 54 3.20 -1.57 2.62
C VAL A 54 3.98 -2.10 3.83
N ARG A 55 5.29 -2.25 3.67
CA ARG A 55 6.16 -2.84 4.70
C ARG A 55 6.70 -1.79 5.65
N LYS A 56 7.16 -0.66 5.13
CA LYS A 56 7.81 0.36 5.94
C LYS A 56 7.81 1.73 5.29
N VAL A 57 8.00 2.73 6.13
CA VAL A 57 8.19 4.13 5.77
C VAL A 57 9.61 4.51 6.15
N VAL A 58 10.35 5.12 5.22
CA VAL A 58 11.69 5.65 5.46
C VAL A 58 11.63 7.16 5.27
N SER A 59 12.04 7.91 6.29
CA SER A 59 11.94 9.37 6.28
C SER A 59 13.27 10.01 6.65
N LYS A 60 13.51 11.20 6.11
CA LYS A 60 14.65 12.05 6.45
C LYS A 60 14.20 13.50 6.41
N LYS A 61 14.40 14.21 7.52
CA LYS A 61 14.21 15.66 7.62
C LYS A 61 15.56 16.39 7.42
N PRO A 62 15.56 17.68 7.04
CA PRO A 62 16.78 18.47 6.97
C PRO A 62 17.56 18.42 8.30
N GLY A 63 18.84 18.06 8.23
CA GLY A 63 19.71 17.97 9.41
C GLY A 63 19.52 16.73 10.29
N GLU A 64 18.63 15.80 9.93
CA GLU A 64 18.43 14.53 10.64
C GLU A 64 18.98 13.33 9.84
N ASP A 65 19.29 12.25 10.56
CA ASP A 65 19.57 10.94 9.96
C ASP A 65 18.30 10.27 9.41
N PHE A 66 18.48 9.26 8.56
CA PHE A 66 17.38 8.45 8.06
C PHE A 66 16.71 7.67 9.20
N LYS A 67 15.38 7.81 9.31
CA LYS A 67 14.54 7.05 10.23
C LYS A 67 13.73 6.04 9.44
N GLN A 68 13.56 4.84 10.00
CA GLN A 68 12.74 3.78 9.43
C GLN A 68 11.64 3.38 10.41
N LEU A 69 10.42 3.24 9.90
CA LEU A 69 9.27 2.74 10.65
C LEU A 69 8.67 1.57 9.89
N ASP A 70 8.78 0.35 10.42
CA ASP A 70 8.06 -0.81 9.90
C ASP A 70 6.57 -0.61 10.17
N TRP A 71 5.75 -0.65 9.12
CA TRP A 71 4.33 -0.30 9.19
C TRP A 71 3.51 -1.50 9.66
N VAL A 72 3.52 -1.71 10.97
CA VAL A 72 2.76 -2.76 11.67
C VAL A 72 1.46 -2.21 12.26
N VAL A 73 0.66 -3.04 12.95
CA VAL A 73 -0.63 -2.62 13.50
C VAL A 73 -0.47 -1.63 14.65
N GLU A 74 0.56 -1.81 15.46
CA GLU A 74 0.83 -1.04 16.67
C GLU A 74 1.22 0.42 16.39
N VAL A 75 1.83 0.67 15.22
CA VAL A 75 2.33 2.00 14.82
C VAL A 75 1.60 2.56 13.60
N ASP A 76 0.42 2.04 13.32
CA ASP A 76 -0.33 2.38 12.12
C ASP A 76 -0.67 3.87 12.00
N GLU A 77 -1.22 4.43 13.07
CA GLU A 77 -1.61 5.83 13.10
C GLU A 77 -0.38 6.74 12.95
N GLU A 78 0.77 6.34 13.51
CA GLU A 78 2.04 7.04 13.30
C GLU A 78 2.49 6.98 11.84
N ALA A 79 2.42 5.81 11.21
CA ALA A 79 2.82 5.66 9.81
C ALA A 79 1.88 6.37 8.83
N LYS A 80 0.55 6.33 9.06
CA LYS A 80 -0.44 7.14 8.32
C LYS A 80 -0.15 8.63 8.47
N LYS A 81 0.11 9.08 9.71
CA LYS A 81 0.46 10.46 9.99
C LYS A 81 1.71 10.88 9.23
N LEU A 82 2.78 10.07 9.26
CA LEU A 82 4.01 10.37 8.52
C LEU A 82 3.76 10.51 7.01
N VAL A 83 2.98 9.59 6.41
CA VAL A 83 2.59 9.68 4.99
C VAL A 83 1.83 10.97 4.71
N ALA A 84 0.86 11.33 5.56
CA ALA A 84 0.09 12.56 5.42
C ALA A 84 0.95 13.82 5.59
N GLN A 85 1.87 13.84 6.55
CA GLN A 85 2.84 14.91 6.75
C GLN A 85 3.72 15.14 5.52
N ALA A 86 4.02 14.06 4.77
CA ALA A 86 4.75 14.11 3.51
C ALA A 86 3.88 14.43 2.28
N GLY A 87 2.61 14.81 2.48
CA GLY A 87 1.68 15.20 1.43
C GLY A 87 0.83 14.07 0.84
N GLY A 88 0.89 12.87 1.41
CA GLY A 88 -0.04 11.79 1.07
C GLY A 88 -1.46 12.10 1.54
N GLN A 89 -2.44 11.38 1.00
CA GLN A 89 -3.86 11.60 1.31
C GLN A 89 -4.40 10.50 2.20
N LEU A 90 -5.08 10.87 3.29
CA LEU A 90 -5.88 9.97 4.11
C LEU A 90 -7.36 10.22 3.81
N ILE A 91 -8.05 9.23 3.25
CA ILE A 91 -9.42 9.33 2.77
C ILE A 91 -10.33 8.48 3.66
N GLY A 92 -11.35 9.11 4.25
CA GLY A 92 -12.27 8.45 5.19
C GLY A 92 -11.73 8.31 6.62
N PHE A 93 -10.48 8.71 6.87
CA PHE A 93 -9.96 8.97 8.21
C PHE A 93 -10.36 10.39 8.61
N GLY A 94 -10.61 10.65 9.90
CA GLY A 94 -11.14 11.94 10.38
C GLY A 94 -10.30 13.13 9.90
N ASN A 95 -10.93 14.31 9.81
CA ASN A 95 -10.32 15.54 9.30
C ASN A 95 -9.47 16.26 10.35
N ASP A 96 -8.60 15.53 11.05
CA ASP A 96 -7.63 16.20 11.90
C ASP A 96 -6.64 16.94 10.99
N ALA A 97 -6.41 18.22 11.27
CA ALA A 97 -5.41 18.98 10.56
C ALA A 97 -4.04 18.34 10.81
N ILE A 98 -3.43 17.80 9.75
CA ILE A 98 -2.08 17.23 9.81
C ILE A 98 -1.10 18.28 9.29
N ASP A 99 -0.22 18.75 10.16
CA ASP A 99 0.83 19.69 9.80
C ASP A 99 1.78 19.06 8.78
N LYS A 100 1.93 19.71 7.62
CA LYS A 100 2.89 19.26 6.61
C LYS A 100 4.31 19.46 7.14
N VAL A 101 5.16 18.47 6.86
CA VAL A 101 6.57 18.50 7.24
C VAL A 101 7.41 18.53 5.97
N ASP A 102 8.42 19.39 5.96
CA ASP A 102 9.39 19.42 4.88
C ASP A 102 10.40 18.27 5.06
N PHE A 103 10.13 17.16 4.39
CA PHE A 103 11.04 16.02 4.35
C PHE A 103 12.05 16.22 3.23
N GLN A 104 13.34 16.09 3.55
CA GLN A 104 14.39 15.95 2.55
C GLN A 104 14.15 14.70 1.68
N SER A 105 13.68 13.62 2.30
CA SER A 105 13.29 12.39 1.60
C SER A 105 12.22 11.66 2.39
N MET A 106 11.18 11.19 1.68
CA MET A 106 10.17 10.30 2.23
C MET A 106 9.91 9.16 1.25
N ILE A 107 10.14 7.92 1.68
CA ILE A 107 10.04 6.72 0.85
C ILE A 107 9.07 5.75 1.52
N VAL A 108 8.09 5.29 0.77
CA VAL A 108 7.16 4.24 1.18
C VAL A 108 7.50 2.96 0.43
N ASN A 109 7.82 1.90 1.15
CA ASN A 109 8.25 0.61 0.59
C ASN A 109 7.10 -0.39 0.61
N VAL A 110 6.76 -0.91 -0.57
CA VAL A 110 5.77 -1.97 -0.78
C VAL A 110 6.51 -3.28 -1.00
N ASN A 111 6.20 -4.27 -0.17
CA ASN A 111 6.74 -5.61 -0.37
C ASN A 111 6.01 -6.33 -1.52
N ILE A 112 6.79 -6.77 -2.50
CA ILE A 112 6.34 -7.52 -3.66
C ILE A 112 6.89 -8.93 -3.55
N VAL A 113 5.98 -9.91 -3.52
CA VAL A 113 6.33 -11.32 -3.63
C VAL A 113 6.17 -11.75 -5.08
N GLY A 114 7.24 -12.32 -5.62
CA GLY A 114 7.30 -12.81 -6.99
C GLY A 114 6.42 -14.04 -7.20
N THR A 115 5.99 -14.24 -8.45
CA THR A 115 5.43 -15.53 -8.87
C THR A 115 6.57 -16.52 -9.19
N ASN A 116 6.27 -17.82 -9.21
CA ASN A 116 7.26 -18.87 -9.47
C ASN A 116 8.05 -18.69 -10.79
N SER A 117 7.51 -17.93 -11.75
CA SER A 117 8.13 -17.64 -13.06
C SER A 117 8.61 -16.19 -13.19
N SER A 118 8.55 -15.40 -12.12
CA SER A 118 8.87 -13.98 -12.17
C SER A 118 10.37 -13.68 -12.24
N GLY A 119 11.21 -14.62 -11.79
CA GLY A 119 12.67 -14.48 -11.72
C GLY A 119 13.19 -13.85 -10.43
N PHE A 120 12.32 -13.68 -9.42
CA PHE A 120 12.69 -13.23 -8.07
C PHE A 120 11.71 -13.80 -7.05
N ASP A 121 12.15 -13.91 -5.79
CA ASP A 121 11.29 -14.39 -4.70
C ASP A 121 10.54 -13.23 -4.03
N TRP A 122 11.24 -12.16 -3.70
CA TRP A 122 10.68 -10.98 -3.05
C TRP A 122 11.53 -9.73 -3.28
N GLY A 123 10.90 -8.55 -3.19
CA GLY A 123 11.60 -7.26 -3.22
C GLY A 123 10.70 -6.07 -2.92
N TYR A 124 11.24 -4.85 -3.09
CA TYR A 124 10.51 -3.60 -2.85
C TYR A 124 10.25 -2.80 -4.12
N LEU A 125 8.99 -2.40 -4.27
CA LEU A 125 8.62 -1.22 -5.05
C LEU A 125 8.46 -0.04 -4.10
N THR A 126 8.96 1.12 -4.50
CA THR A 126 9.07 2.28 -3.61
C THR A 126 8.53 3.53 -4.27
N THR A 127 7.89 4.39 -3.51
CA THR A 127 7.44 5.70 -4.00
C THR A 127 7.62 6.78 -2.93
N SER A 128 7.40 8.03 -3.31
CA SER A 128 7.36 9.17 -2.41
C SER A 128 6.07 9.20 -1.59
N GLY A 129 6.12 9.75 -0.37
CA GLY A 129 4.95 9.89 0.50
C GLY A 129 3.78 10.65 -0.16
N ASN A 130 4.07 11.68 -0.96
CA ASN A 130 3.04 12.45 -1.70
C ASN A 130 2.32 11.66 -2.81
N ASN A 131 2.84 10.50 -3.21
CA ASN A 131 2.23 9.63 -4.21
C ASN A 131 1.32 8.56 -3.58
N VAL A 132 1.10 8.62 -2.27
CA VAL A 132 0.33 7.63 -1.52
C VAL A 132 -1.04 8.18 -1.16
N ARG A 133 -2.06 7.36 -1.40
CA ARG A 133 -3.44 7.59 -0.95
C ARG A 133 -3.87 6.39 -0.12
N VAL A 134 -4.26 6.63 1.13
CA VAL A 134 -4.75 5.62 2.06
C VAL A 134 -6.26 5.79 2.20
N PHE A 135 -7.00 4.71 2.04
CA PHE A 135 -8.46 4.68 2.08
C PHE A 135 -8.91 3.86 3.27
N LYS A 136 -9.77 4.44 4.11
CA LYS A 136 -10.46 3.70 5.16
C LYS A 136 -11.50 2.80 4.53
N GLY A 137 -11.52 1.53 4.93
CA GLY A 137 -12.53 0.59 4.47
C GLY A 137 -13.93 1.00 4.93
N PRO A 138 -14.97 0.73 4.13
CA PRO A 138 -16.34 0.98 4.54
C PRO A 138 -16.69 0.11 5.75
N SER A 139 -17.49 0.63 6.69
CA SER A 139 -17.82 -0.04 7.96
C SER A 139 -18.47 -1.41 7.79
N GLU A 140 -19.22 -1.60 6.70
CA GLU A 140 -19.85 -2.86 6.31
C GLU A 140 -18.86 -3.96 5.89
N SER A 141 -17.58 -3.63 5.67
CA SER A 141 -16.57 -4.56 5.18
C SER A 141 -16.08 -5.55 6.24
N CYS A 142 -16.01 -5.13 7.50
CA CYS A 142 -15.73 -5.98 8.65
C CYS A 142 -16.10 -5.27 9.96
N SER A 143 -16.89 -5.94 10.79
CA SER A 143 -17.37 -5.40 12.07
C SER A 143 -16.29 -5.29 13.15
N ILE A 144 -15.12 -5.90 12.96
CA ILE A 144 -14.06 -5.99 13.98
C ILE A 144 -12.87 -5.09 13.61
N HIS A 145 -12.44 -5.09 12.34
CA HIS A 145 -11.32 -4.27 11.88
C HIS A 145 -11.60 -3.73 10.47
N SER A 146 -11.64 -2.41 10.29
CA SER A 146 -11.80 -1.80 8.96
C SER A 146 -10.68 -2.23 8.01
N TRP A 147 -11.02 -2.49 6.75
CA TRP A 147 -10.03 -2.84 5.73
C TRP A 147 -9.42 -1.58 5.13
N ASP A 148 -8.15 -1.28 5.37
CA ASP A 148 -7.54 -0.13 4.72
C ASP A 148 -6.95 -0.54 3.36
N ALA A 149 -7.14 0.29 2.34
CA ALA A 149 -6.51 0.12 1.04
C ALA A 149 -5.55 1.27 0.77
N MET A 150 -4.52 1.02 -0.04
CA MET A 150 -3.55 2.04 -0.41
C MET A 150 -3.33 2.01 -1.91
N ILE A 151 -3.42 3.18 -2.53
CA ILE A 151 -2.93 3.40 -3.90
C ILE A 151 -1.58 4.09 -3.77
N LEU A 152 -0.54 3.44 -4.29
CA LEU A 152 0.81 3.99 -4.38
C LEU A 152 1.11 4.21 -5.85
N ARG A 153 1.38 5.46 -6.22
CA ARG A 153 1.64 5.85 -7.61
C ARG A 153 3.13 5.95 -7.88
N ASP A 154 3.49 5.82 -9.15
CA ASP A 154 4.85 6.12 -9.63
C ASP A 154 5.94 5.31 -8.92
N CYS A 155 5.61 4.09 -8.50
CA CYS A 155 6.53 3.22 -7.80
C CYS A 155 7.66 2.74 -8.71
N THR A 156 8.88 2.80 -8.22
CA THR A 156 10.09 2.30 -8.88
C THR A 156 10.75 1.21 -8.05
N THR A 157 11.60 0.41 -8.68
CA THR A 157 12.49 -0.51 -7.96
C THR A 157 13.65 0.29 -7.36
N ASN A 158 13.94 0.08 -6.08
CA ASN A 158 15.00 0.79 -5.37
C ASN A 158 16.11 -0.16 -4.93
N THR A 159 15.78 -1.13 -4.08
CA THR A 159 16.76 -1.85 -3.24
C THR A 159 16.38 -3.32 -3.04
N SER A 160 16.30 -4.11 -4.11
CA SER A 160 16.05 -5.55 -3.99
C SER A 160 16.38 -6.31 -5.27
N SER A 161 16.20 -7.63 -5.25
CA SER A 161 16.27 -8.53 -6.42
C SER A 161 15.45 -8.05 -7.62
N LEU A 162 14.38 -7.27 -7.40
CA LEU A 162 13.59 -6.65 -8.46
C LEU A 162 14.41 -5.70 -9.36
N LYS A 163 15.49 -5.10 -8.83
CA LYS A 163 16.32 -4.14 -9.56
C LYS A 163 17.03 -4.77 -10.77
N ASP A 164 17.22 -6.09 -10.73
CA ASP A 164 17.97 -6.83 -11.74
C ASP A 164 17.04 -7.41 -12.83
N ILE A 165 15.76 -7.01 -12.85
CA ILE A 165 14.75 -7.49 -13.80
C ILE A 165 14.31 -6.34 -14.73
N PRO A 166 14.87 -6.26 -15.96
CA PRO A 166 14.66 -5.12 -16.86
C PRO A 166 13.20 -4.81 -17.21
N LYS A 167 12.36 -5.84 -17.37
CA LYS A 167 10.92 -5.68 -17.65
C LYS A 167 10.15 -5.01 -16.50
N ILE A 168 10.71 -5.04 -15.28
CA ILE A 168 10.13 -4.41 -14.09
C ILE A 168 10.76 -3.04 -13.86
N THR A 169 12.09 -2.93 -13.94
CA THR A 169 12.83 -1.70 -13.64
C THR A 169 12.70 -0.61 -14.70
N GLY A 170 12.45 -0.99 -15.96
CA GLY A 170 12.36 -0.05 -17.07
C GLY A 170 11.13 0.87 -17.06
N ARG A 171 10.26 0.78 -16.05
CA ARG A 171 9.05 1.62 -15.94
C ARG A 171 8.62 1.86 -14.50
N LYS A 172 7.69 2.81 -14.35
CA LYS A 172 6.96 3.06 -13.11
C LYS A 172 5.70 2.19 -13.02
N TRP A 173 5.30 1.89 -11.79
CA TRP A 173 4.13 1.07 -11.47
C TRP A 173 3.18 1.80 -10.53
N ASP A 174 1.89 1.71 -10.79
CA ASP A 174 0.87 2.04 -9.81
C ASP A 174 0.43 0.74 -9.14
N ILE A 175 0.33 0.77 -7.81
CA ILE A 175 0.07 -0.42 -7.01
C ILE A 175 -1.12 -0.17 -6.12
N LEU A 176 -2.08 -1.09 -6.19
CA LEU A 176 -3.10 -1.23 -5.16
C LEU A 176 -2.59 -2.22 -4.11
N ALA A 177 -2.25 -1.70 -2.93
CA ALA A 177 -1.87 -2.48 -1.76
C ALA A 177 -3.05 -2.59 -0.79
N MET A 178 -3.24 -3.78 -0.23
CA MET A 178 -4.23 -3.98 0.83
C MET A 178 -3.50 -4.00 2.15
N ARG A 179 -3.98 -3.20 3.10
CA ARG A 179 -3.56 -3.33 4.48
C ARG A 179 -4.54 -4.27 5.17
N CYS A 180 -4.06 -5.45 5.50
CA CYS A 180 -4.84 -6.33 6.34
C CYS A 180 -4.49 -6.02 7.79
N CYS A 181 -5.47 -5.51 8.54
CA CYS A 181 -5.42 -5.27 9.98
C CYS A 181 -5.38 -6.55 10.83
N GLU A 182 -4.90 -7.66 10.24
CA GLU A 182 -4.65 -8.90 10.94
C GLU A 182 -3.13 -9.05 11.00
N ASP A 183 -2.61 -9.51 12.13
CA ASP A 183 -1.19 -9.84 12.34
C ASP A 183 -0.66 -10.82 11.27
N PHE A 184 -0.31 -10.33 10.08
CA PHE A 184 0.42 -11.12 9.09
C PHE A 184 1.86 -11.39 9.54
N ASP A 185 2.36 -10.57 10.48
CA ASP A 185 3.70 -10.69 11.06
C ASP A 185 3.85 -11.88 12.02
N ARG A 186 2.77 -12.54 12.48
CA ARG A 186 2.89 -13.80 13.26
C ARG A 186 3.26 -15.03 12.43
N THR A 187 3.41 -14.91 11.11
CA THR A 187 3.69 -16.05 10.23
C THR A 187 4.84 -15.85 9.24
N LEU A 188 5.64 -14.80 9.40
CA LEU A 188 6.97 -14.79 8.80
C LEU A 188 7.91 -15.58 9.74
N PRO A 189 8.56 -16.66 9.25
CA PRO A 189 9.57 -17.37 10.03
C PRO A 189 10.76 -16.47 10.39
#